data_AF-A0A5C4XL51-F1
#
_entry.id   AF-A0A5C4XL51-F1
#
_cell.length_a   1.000
_cell.length_b   1.000
_cell.length_c   1.000
_cell.angle_alpha   90.00
_cell.angle_beta   90.00
_cell.angle_gamma   90.00
#
_symmetry.space_group_name_H-M   'P 1'
#
loop_
_entity.id
_entity.type
_entity.pdbx_description
1 polymer ?
#
loop_
_entity_poly.entity_id
_entity_poly.type
_entity_poly.pdbx_seq_one_letter_code
_entity_poly.pdbx_strand_id
1 'polypeptide(L)'
;MKYEFPGAGGGEFFDPSEGARRAVLVLPVLDADRAADLCAMSGVAAVCAPVSGAGVVAVPAAREGVLPGLAGVDAAERLSRMLRGLDVVLLLTEGEQGQEGQVTAQTWRGGQQAPDGRPAGLLLATWPGDVLRLLLGSLEAADVSGAATSVGRSRWTAVRGMFKARRGRG
;
A
#
# COMPACT_ATOMS: atom_id res chain seq x y z
N MET A 1 -13.63 -23.14 9.51
CA MET A 1 -14.68 -22.66 10.42
C MET A 1 -15.38 -21.51 9.71
N LYS A 2 -16.56 -21.76 9.12
CA LYS A 2 -17.36 -20.73 8.43
C LYS A 2 -18.15 -19.98 9.49
N TYR A 3 -18.04 -18.65 9.53
CA TYR A 3 -18.92 -17.81 10.32
C TYR A 3 -20.15 -17.47 9.47
N GLU A 4 -21.32 -17.91 9.89
CA GLU A 4 -22.61 -17.44 9.37
C GLU A 4 -23.26 -16.54 10.44
N PHE A 5 -23.53 -15.29 10.07
CA PHE A 5 -24.37 -14.38 10.85
C PHE A 5 -25.82 -14.50 10.35
N PRO A 6 -26.81 -14.67 11.24
CA PRO A 6 -28.20 -14.77 10.81
C PRO A 6 -28.78 -13.36 10.62
N GLY A 7 -29.27 -13.07 9.41
CA GLY A 7 -30.22 -11.98 9.17
C GLY A 7 -29.69 -10.77 8.42
N ALA A 8 -29.49 -10.92 7.10
CA ALA A 8 -29.73 -9.87 6.10
C ALA A 8 -29.79 -10.55 4.72
N GLY A 9 -30.71 -10.10 3.86
CA GLY A 9 -30.96 -10.68 2.53
C GLY A 9 -29.70 -10.78 1.67
N GLY A 10 -29.72 -11.72 0.71
CA GLY A 10 -28.61 -12.07 -0.17
C GLY A 10 -28.10 -10.92 -1.04
N GLY A 11 -27.32 -10.02 -0.46
CA GLY A 11 -26.34 -9.22 -1.17
C GLY A 11 -25.05 -10.00 -1.26
N GLU A 12 -24.50 -10.15 -2.45
CA GLU A 12 -23.12 -10.62 -2.63
C GLU A 12 -22.19 -9.77 -1.76
N PHE A 13 -21.32 -10.43 -1.00
CA PHE A 13 -20.28 -9.75 -0.24
C PHE A 13 -19.35 -9.06 -1.25
N PHE A 14 -19.45 -7.74 -1.35
CA PHE A 14 -18.58 -6.96 -2.24
C PHE A 14 -17.17 -6.89 -1.65
N ASP A 15 -16.20 -7.48 -2.35
CA ASP A 15 -14.79 -7.29 -2.02
C ASP A 15 -14.36 -5.90 -2.54
N PRO A 16 -14.00 -4.94 -1.66
CA PRO A 16 -13.64 -3.59 -2.07
C PRO A 16 -12.44 -3.54 -3.02
N SER A 17 -11.63 -4.61 -3.10
CA SER A 17 -10.50 -4.70 -4.03
C SER A 17 -10.93 -4.92 -5.48
N GLU A 18 -12.13 -5.44 -5.74
CA GLU A 18 -12.65 -5.68 -7.09
C GLU A 18 -13.23 -4.41 -7.75
N GLY A 19 -13.66 -3.42 -6.95
CA GLY A 19 -14.14 -2.13 -7.46
C GLY A 19 -13.17 -0.96 -7.25
N ALA A 20 -12.00 -1.21 -6.67
CA ALA A 20 -11.06 -0.14 -6.35
C ALA A 20 -10.40 0.43 -7.62
N ARG A 21 -10.56 1.74 -7.80
CA ARG A 21 -9.95 2.51 -8.88
C ARG A 21 -8.47 2.83 -8.62
N ARG A 22 -8.07 2.93 -7.35
CA ARG A 22 -6.67 3.14 -6.98
C ARG A 22 -6.37 2.50 -5.64
N ALA A 23 -5.14 2.02 -5.51
CA ALA A 23 -4.60 1.41 -4.31
C ALA A 23 -3.29 2.11 -3.93
N VAL A 24 -3.12 2.41 -2.65
CA VAL A 24 -1.83 2.87 -2.11
C VAL A 24 -1.54 2.16 -0.81
N LEU A 25 -0.27 1.91 -0.53
CA LEU A 25 0.18 1.28 0.70
C LEU A 25 0.98 2.27 1.53
N VAL A 26 0.59 2.45 2.79
CA VAL A 26 1.36 3.21 3.76
C VAL A 26 2.29 2.26 4.50
N LEU A 27 3.59 2.47 4.32
CA LEU A 27 4.66 1.67 4.88
C LEU A 27 5.31 2.43 6.05
N PRO A 28 5.54 1.77 7.20
CA PRO A 28 6.21 2.35 8.36
C PRO A 28 7.74 2.37 8.16
N VAL A 29 8.16 2.90 7.02
CA VAL A 29 9.55 3.08 6.61
C VAL A 29 9.73 4.56 6.32
N LEU A 30 10.85 5.14 6.75
CA LEU A 30 11.10 6.59 6.60
C LEU A 30 11.78 6.96 5.29
N ASP A 31 12.26 5.97 4.54
CA ASP A 31 13.17 6.16 3.41
C ASP A 31 12.58 5.50 2.15
N ALA A 32 12.37 6.30 1.11
CA ALA A 32 11.72 5.87 -0.12
C ALA A 32 12.58 4.88 -0.91
N ASP A 33 13.90 5.04 -0.91
CA ASP A 33 14.81 4.10 -1.57
C ASP A 33 14.74 2.70 -0.96
N ARG A 34 14.71 2.60 0.37
CA ARG A 34 14.52 1.33 1.09
C ARG A 34 13.14 0.74 0.83
N ALA A 35 12.10 1.56 0.77
CA ALA A 35 10.78 1.08 0.40
C ALA A 35 10.77 0.53 -1.04
N ALA A 36 11.40 1.22 -1.98
CA ALA A 36 11.54 0.74 -3.36
C ALA A 36 12.35 -0.57 -3.46
N ASP A 37 13.42 -0.71 -2.66
CA ASP A 37 14.19 -1.95 -2.55
C ASP A 37 13.35 -3.09 -1.96
N LEU A 38 12.56 -2.83 -0.92
CA LEU A 38 11.61 -3.79 -0.35
C LEU A 38 10.58 -4.24 -1.40
N CYS A 39 9.97 -3.29 -2.10
CA CYS A 39 9.05 -3.58 -3.21
C CYS A 39 9.72 -4.46 -4.28
N ALA A 40 10.94 -4.11 -4.71
CA ALA A 40 11.68 -4.90 -5.69
C ALA A 40 11.99 -6.33 -5.19
N MET A 41 12.41 -6.47 -3.93
CA MET A 41 12.66 -7.77 -3.30
C MET A 41 11.39 -8.61 -3.14
N SER A 42 10.24 -7.98 -2.93
CA SER A 42 8.92 -8.62 -2.89
C SER A 42 8.36 -8.97 -4.27
N GLY A 43 8.95 -8.45 -5.36
CA GLY A 43 8.40 -8.57 -6.72
C GLY A 43 7.23 -7.61 -6.99
N VAL A 44 7.12 -6.55 -6.20
CA VAL A 44 6.12 -5.49 -6.32
C VAL A 44 6.73 -4.33 -7.11
N ALA A 45 6.14 -4.04 -8.27
CA ALA A 45 6.44 -2.83 -9.03
C ALA A 45 5.66 -1.66 -8.42
N ALA A 46 6.34 -0.63 -7.92
CA ALA A 46 5.72 0.52 -7.27
C ALA A 46 6.62 1.75 -7.33
N VAL A 47 5.99 2.92 -7.23
CA VAL A 47 6.67 4.18 -6.92
C VAL A 47 6.43 4.48 -5.45
N CYS A 48 7.51 4.72 -4.72
CA CYS A 48 7.52 4.98 -3.28
C CYS A 48 7.78 6.46 -3.04
N ALA A 49 6.84 7.14 -2.42
CA ALA A 49 6.91 8.56 -2.09
C ALA A 49 7.04 8.74 -0.57
N PRO A 50 8.07 9.45 -0.07
CA PRO A 50 8.17 9.76 1.35
C PRO A 50 7.10 10.80 1.73
N VAL A 51 6.36 10.56 2.79
CA VAL A 51 5.32 11.47 3.30
C VAL A 51 5.57 11.74 4.79
N SER A 52 5.99 12.97 5.08
CA SER A 52 6.30 13.40 6.44
C SER A 52 5.08 13.25 7.36
N GLY A 53 5.21 12.43 8.41
CA GLY A 53 4.12 12.13 9.35
C GLY A 53 3.33 10.85 9.05
N ALA A 54 3.56 10.19 7.91
CA ALA A 54 2.95 8.88 7.59
C ALA A 54 3.98 7.78 7.26
N GLY A 55 5.22 8.13 6.91
CA GLY A 55 6.25 7.17 6.49
C GLY A 55 6.47 7.24 4.98
N VAL A 56 6.34 6.12 4.28
CA VAL A 56 6.43 6.06 2.82
C VAL A 56 5.15 5.50 2.25
N VAL A 57 4.59 6.19 1.26
CA VAL A 57 3.42 5.72 0.50
C VAL A 57 3.92 5.06 -0.78
N ALA A 58 3.66 3.76 -0.92
CA ALA A 58 3.94 3.01 -2.15
C ALA A 58 2.68 2.94 -3.00
N VAL A 59 2.80 3.37 -4.26
CA VAL A 59 1.74 3.28 -5.28
C VAL A 59 2.12 2.15 -6.24
N PRO A 60 1.42 1.00 -6.22
CA PRO A 60 1.68 -0.10 -7.14
C PRO A 60 1.50 0.36 -8.59
N ALA A 61 2.41 -0.08 -9.46
CA ALA A 61 2.30 0.17 -10.88
C ALA A 61 1.10 -0.58 -11.46
N ALA A 62 0.37 0.06 -12.37
CA ALA A 62 -0.69 -0.59 -13.12
C ALA A 62 -0.14 -1.80 -13.89
N ARG A 63 -0.86 -2.92 -13.83
CA ARG A 63 -0.58 -4.12 -14.61
C ARG A 63 -1.76 -4.36 -15.53
N GLU A 64 -1.46 -4.59 -16.80
CA GLU A 64 -2.48 -4.87 -17.81
C GLU A 64 -3.32 -6.08 -17.39
N GLY A 65 -4.64 -5.94 -17.44
CA GLY A 65 -5.59 -6.99 -17.03
C GLY A 65 -5.71 -7.22 -15.52
N VAL A 66 -5.07 -6.41 -14.66
CA VAL A 66 -5.18 -6.52 -13.20
C VAL A 66 -5.79 -5.25 -12.61
N LEU A 67 -6.86 -5.43 -11.84
CA LEU A 67 -7.53 -4.34 -11.15
C LEU A 67 -6.61 -3.70 -10.08
N PRO A 68 -6.62 -2.36 -9.93
CA PRO A 68 -5.76 -1.68 -8.97
C PRO A 68 -5.89 -2.19 -7.54
N GLY A 69 -7.11 -2.49 -7.08
CA GLY A 69 -7.32 -3.04 -5.74
C GLY A 69 -6.68 -4.41 -5.54
N LEU A 70 -6.85 -5.32 -6.49
CA LEU A 70 -6.21 -6.64 -6.46
C LEU A 70 -4.67 -6.54 -6.47
N ALA A 71 -4.12 -5.62 -7.27
CA ALA A 71 -2.69 -5.34 -7.26
C ALA A 71 -2.23 -4.78 -5.89
N GLY A 72 -3.05 -3.95 -5.25
CA GLY A 72 -2.82 -3.44 -3.89
C GLY A 72 -2.83 -4.54 -2.83
N VAL A 73 -3.79 -5.46 -2.89
CA VAL A 73 -3.89 -6.63 -2.00
C VAL A 73 -2.66 -7.53 -2.12
N ASP A 74 -2.28 -7.92 -3.35
CA ASP A 74 -1.07 -8.74 -3.59
C ASP A 74 0.20 -8.03 -3.07
N ALA A 75 0.31 -6.71 -3.28
CA ALA A 75 1.42 -5.93 -2.75
C ALA A 75 1.44 -5.92 -1.21
N ALA A 76 0.29 -5.73 -0.56
CA ALA A 76 0.17 -5.65 0.90
C ALA A 76 0.51 -6.98 1.56
N GLU A 77 0.04 -8.08 0.97
CA GLU A 77 0.38 -9.44 1.38
C GLU A 77 1.89 -9.68 1.32
N ARG A 78 2.53 -9.38 0.17
CA ARG A 78 3.96 -9.62 -0.03
C ARG A 78 4.84 -8.74 0.85
N LEU A 79 4.51 -7.46 0.96
CA LEU A 79 5.29 -6.50 1.73
C LEU A 79 5.16 -6.74 3.24
N SER A 80 3.98 -7.08 3.74
CA SER A 80 3.78 -7.39 5.16
C SER A 80 4.47 -8.69 5.61
N ARG A 81 4.72 -9.64 4.70
CA ARG A 81 5.60 -10.81 4.98
C ARG A 81 7.05 -10.42 5.17
N MET A 82 7.52 -9.41 4.43
CA MET A 82 8.88 -8.92 4.53
C MET A 82 9.08 -8.02 5.75
N LEU A 83 8.13 -7.12 6.00
CA LEU A 83 8.12 -6.19 7.14
C LEU A 83 7.60 -6.85 8.42
N ARG A 84 8.24 -7.95 8.83
CA ARG A 84 7.81 -8.74 9.99
C ARG A 84 7.65 -7.85 11.23
N GLY A 85 6.49 -7.93 11.87
CA GLY A 85 6.17 -7.19 13.11
C GLY A 85 5.75 -5.74 12.89
N LEU A 86 5.65 -5.28 11.64
CA LEU A 86 5.16 -3.94 11.30
C LEU A 86 3.88 -4.04 10.47
N ASP A 87 3.01 -3.05 10.64
CA ASP A 87 1.75 -2.97 9.93
C ASP A 87 1.96 -2.31 8.58
N VAL A 88 1.48 -2.96 7.52
CA VAL A 88 1.32 -2.36 6.19
C VAL A 88 -0.14 -1.99 6.05
N VAL A 89 -0.44 -0.73 5.78
CA VAL A 89 -1.84 -0.30 5.60
C VAL A 89 -2.11 -0.10 4.12
N LEU A 90 -3.05 -0.87 3.58
CA LEU A 90 -3.59 -0.70 2.25
C LEU A 90 -4.79 0.24 2.32
N LEU A 91 -4.76 1.31 1.53
CA LEU A 91 -5.91 2.16 1.26
C LEU A 91 -6.40 1.93 -0.15
N LEU A 92 -7.71 1.82 -0.30
CA LEU A 92 -8.40 1.66 -1.58
C LEU A 92 -9.41 2.78 -1.74
N THR A 93 -9.53 3.31 -2.95
CA THR A 93 -10.64 4.21 -3.31
C THR A 93 -11.49 3.53 -4.37
N GLU A 94 -12.79 3.55 -4.14
CA GLU A 94 -13.80 3.08 -5.08
C GLU A 94 -14.28 4.24 -5.98
N GLY A 95 -15.06 3.93 -7.02
CA GLY A 95 -15.75 4.93 -7.84
C GLY A 95 -15.00 5.40 -9.11
N GLU A 96 -15.68 6.18 -9.95
CA GLU A 96 -15.15 6.71 -11.21
C GLU A 96 -14.39 8.03 -11.05
N GLN A 97 -13.71 8.48 -12.12
CA GLN A 97 -12.94 9.72 -12.13
C GLN A 97 -13.85 10.95 -11.96
N GLY A 98 -13.75 11.61 -10.81
CA GLY A 98 -14.53 12.82 -10.49
C GLY A 98 -15.81 12.58 -9.68
N GLN A 99 -16.04 11.36 -9.18
CA GLN A 99 -17.13 11.04 -8.25
C GLN A 99 -16.61 10.88 -6.82
N GLU A 100 -17.45 11.18 -5.82
CA GLU A 100 -17.14 10.92 -4.40
C GLU A 100 -17.14 9.40 -4.17
N GLY A 101 -15.94 8.81 -4.18
CA GLY A 101 -15.73 7.39 -3.91
C GLY A 101 -15.58 7.09 -2.42
N GLN A 102 -16.01 5.90 -2.01
CA GLN A 102 -15.73 5.41 -0.66
C GLN A 102 -14.24 5.04 -0.55
N VAL A 103 -13.62 5.41 0.57
CA VAL A 103 -12.26 4.98 0.91
C VAL A 103 -12.33 3.85 1.94
N THR A 104 -11.69 2.73 1.64
CA THR A 104 -11.53 1.61 2.58
C THR A 104 -10.07 1.47 3.00
N ALA A 105 -9.86 0.92 4.19
CA ALA A 105 -8.55 0.69 4.75
C ALA A 105 -8.43 -0.74 5.26
N GLN A 106 -7.31 -1.38 4.98
CA GLN A 106 -6.99 -2.72 5.43
C GLN A 106 -5.60 -2.72 6.05
N THR A 107 -5.47 -3.31 7.23
CA THR A 107 -4.16 -3.49 7.87
C THR A 107 -3.65 -4.90 7.56
N TRP A 108 -2.38 -5.02 7.20
CA TRP A 108 -1.74 -6.27 6.80
C TRP A 108 -0.52 -6.55 7.65
N ARG A 109 -0.44 -7.76 8.21
CA ARG A 109 0.66 -8.21 9.07
C ARG A 109 1.05 -9.64 8.70
N GLY A 110 2.33 -9.86 8.38
CA GLY A 110 2.84 -11.22 8.11
C GLY A 110 2.20 -11.91 6.91
N GLY A 111 1.64 -11.18 5.95
CA GLY A 111 0.94 -11.72 4.79
C GLY A 111 -0.52 -12.09 5.04
N GLN A 112 -1.14 -11.55 6.10
CA GLN A 112 -2.56 -11.72 6.38
C GLN A 112 -3.19 -10.37 6.70
N GLN A 113 -4.45 -10.19 6.31
CA GLN A 113 -5.24 -9.05 6.74
C GLN A 113 -5.52 -9.18 8.25
N ALA A 114 -5.15 -8.15 9.00
CA ALA A 114 -5.33 -8.07 10.44
C ALA A 114 -6.78 -7.68 10.76
N PRO A 115 -7.51 -8.43 11.60
CA PRO A 115 -8.90 -8.15 11.93
C PRO A 115 -9.07 -6.92 12.82
N ASP A 116 -7.99 -6.49 13.49
CA ASP A 116 -7.90 -5.34 14.39
C ASP A 116 -7.44 -4.05 13.66
N GLY A 117 -7.58 -4.01 12.34
CA GLY A 117 -7.26 -2.83 11.53
C GLY A 117 -8.09 -1.60 11.91
N ARG A 118 -7.47 -0.41 11.83
CA ARG A 118 -8.17 0.86 12.08
C ARG A 118 -9.06 1.25 10.90
N PRO A 119 -10.21 1.88 11.14
CA PRO A 119 -11.09 2.35 10.06
C PRO A 119 -10.43 3.47 9.25
N ALA A 120 -10.76 3.54 7.96
CA ALA A 120 -10.18 4.51 7.02
C ALA A 120 -10.32 5.96 7.49
N GLY A 121 -11.51 6.35 7.95
CA GLY A 121 -11.76 7.70 8.46
C GLY A 121 -10.84 8.10 9.62
N LEU A 122 -10.54 7.18 10.53
CA LEU A 122 -9.62 7.46 11.64
C LEU A 122 -8.18 7.59 11.17
N LEU A 123 -7.73 6.73 10.25
CA LEU A 123 -6.39 6.80 9.69
C LEU A 123 -6.18 8.11 8.92
N LEU A 124 -7.13 8.45 8.04
CA LEU A 124 -7.09 9.67 7.23
C LEU A 124 -7.21 10.95 8.06
N ALA A 125 -7.91 10.92 9.20
CA ALA A 125 -7.95 12.05 10.12
C ALA A 125 -6.59 12.31 10.81
N THR A 126 -5.75 11.28 10.91
CA THR A 126 -4.42 11.40 11.55
C THR A 126 -3.27 11.58 10.58
N TRP A 127 -3.45 11.15 9.33
CA TRP A 127 -2.39 11.23 8.32
C TRP A 127 -2.38 12.57 7.59
N PRO A 128 -1.20 12.97 7.08
CA PRO A 128 -1.07 14.13 6.23
C PRO A 128 -1.95 14.03 4.98
N GLY A 129 -2.48 15.16 4.53
CA GLY A 129 -3.34 15.23 3.35
C GLY A 129 -2.71 14.69 2.08
N ASP A 130 -1.37 14.67 1.98
CA ASP A 130 -0.65 14.09 0.85
C ASP A 130 -0.90 12.59 0.68
N VAL A 131 -1.16 11.83 1.76
CA VAL A 131 -1.58 10.42 1.66
C VAL A 131 -2.90 10.31 0.88
N LEU A 132 -3.86 11.17 1.21
CA LEU A 132 -5.15 11.21 0.53
C LEU A 132 -5.00 11.71 -0.91
N ARG A 133 -4.16 12.72 -1.16
CA ARG A 133 -3.90 13.22 -2.52
C ARG A 133 -3.26 12.16 -3.43
N LEU A 134 -2.34 11.37 -2.89
CA LEU A 134 -1.76 10.21 -3.60
C LEU A 134 -2.81 9.14 -3.89
N LEU A 135 -3.66 8.83 -2.90
CA LEU A 135 -4.76 7.87 -3.04
C LEU A 135 -5.81 8.31 -4.07
N LEU A 136 -6.14 9.60 -4.12
CA LEU A 136 -7.12 10.16 -5.06
C LEU A 136 -6.51 10.47 -6.44
N GLY A 137 -5.17 10.51 -6.53
CA GLY A 137 -4.45 10.88 -7.73
C GLY A 137 -4.45 12.34 -8.10
N SER A 138 -4.67 13.22 -7.12
CA SER A 138 -4.40 14.65 -7.25
C SER A 138 -2.93 15.02 -6.96
N LEU A 139 -2.14 14.04 -6.51
CA LEU A 139 -0.68 14.09 -6.42
C LEU A 139 -0.15 12.78 -7.00
N GLU A 140 0.80 12.85 -7.93
CA GLU A 140 1.47 11.67 -8.46
C GLU A 140 2.71 11.35 -7.62
N ALA A 141 2.91 10.06 -7.32
CA ALA A 141 3.99 9.63 -6.43
C ALA A 141 5.38 9.98 -6.95
N ALA A 142 5.54 10.02 -8.28
CA ALA A 142 6.81 10.39 -8.93
C ALA A 142 7.16 11.88 -8.76
N ASP A 143 6.16 12.73 -8.51
CA ASP A 143 6.35 14.18 -8.35
C ASP A 143 6.73 14.56 -6.90
N VAL A 144 6.66 13.60 -5.96
CA VAL A 144 7.07 13.82 -4.58
C VAL A 144 8.60 13.86 -4.49
N SER A 145 9.14 14.93 -3.90
CA SER A 145 10.59 15.06 -3.70
C SER A 145 11.15 13.88 -2.90
N GLY A 146 12.18 13.23 -3.46
CA GLY A 146 12.78 12.03 -2.87
C GLY A 146 12.03 10.74 -3.17
N ALA A 147 11.08 10.74 -4.11
CA ALA A 147 10.44 9.51 -4.58
C ALA A 147 11.45 8.54 -5.22
N ALA A 148 11.17 7.25 -5.07
CA ALA A 148 11.99 6.17 -5.60
C ALA A 148 11.12 5.10 -6.26
N THR A 149 11.56 4.57 -7.39
CA THR A 149 10.87 3.48 -8.09
C THR A 149 11.53 2.13 -7.84
N SER A 150 10.72 1.09 -7.65
CA SER A 150 11.20 -0.30 -7.63
C SER A 150 11.36 -0.89 -9.03
N VAL A 151 10.78 -0.25 -10.06
CA VAL A 151 10.86 -0.69 -11.45
C VAL A 151 12.30 -0.59 -11.95
N GLY A 152 12.79 -1.65 -12.59
CA GLY A 152 14.17 -1.71 -13.07
C GLY A 152 15.22 -2.03 -12.00
N ARG A 153 14.87 -2.11 -10.72
CA ARG A 153 15.80 -2.57 -9.67
C ARG A 153 15.91 -4.09 -9.69
N SER A 154 17.13 -4.60 -9.90
CA SER A 154 17.36 -6.04 -9.74
C SER A 154 17.21 -6.44 -8.25
N ARG A 155 16.64 -7.62 -7.98
CA ARG A 155 16.52 -8.16 -6.61
C ARG A 155 17.88 -8.19 -5.90
N TRP A 156 18.95 -8.43 -6.66
CA TRP A 156 20.32 -8.47 -6.17
C TRP A 156 20.88 -7.09 -5.78
N THR A 157 20.54 -6.05 -6.55
CA THR A 157 20.92 -4.67 -6.25
C THR A 157 20.20 -4.17 -4.99
N ALA A 158 18.91 -4.49 -4.84
CA ALA A 158 18.10 -4.13 -3.67
C ALA A 158 18.63 -4.77 -2.38
N VAL A 159 18.99 -6.06 -2.42
CA VAL A 159 19.62 -6.75 -1.29
C VAL A 159 20.94 -6.05 -0.88
N ARG A 160 21.78 -5.67 -1.84
CA ARG A 160 23.04 -4.94 -1.56
C ARG A 160 22.81 -3.56 -0.97
N GLY A 161 21.80 -2.82 -1.44
CA GLY A 161 21.41 -1.51 -0.89
C GLY A 161 21.05 -1.60 0.60
N MET A 162 20.24 -2.60 0.97
CA MET A 162 19.85 -2.85 2.36
C MET A 162 21.05 -3.20 3.26
N PHE A 163 22.01 -3.99 2.77
CA PHE A 163 23.24 -4.31 3.53
C PHE A 163 24.17 -3.11 3.71
N LYS A 164 24.25 -2.20 2.74
CA LYS A 164 25.06 -0.97 2.85
C LYS A 164 24.50 -0.02 3.91
N ALA A 165 23.17 0.13 3.96
CA ALA A 165 22.47 0.91 4.98
C ALA A 165 22.71 0.42 6.42
N ARG A 166 22.95 -0.89 6.59
CA ARG A 166 23.20 -1.53 7.89
C ARG A 166 24.62 -1.28 8.42
N ARG A 167 25.59 -0.99 7.54
CA ARG A 167 26.99 -0.66 7.92
C ARG A 167 27.22 0.84 8.15
N GLY A 168 26.34 1.71 7.65
CA GLY A 168 26.42 3.17 7.89
C GLY A 168 25.79 3.63 9.22
N ARG A 169 25.34 2.69 10.07
CA ARG A 169 24.87 2.93 11.44
C ARG A 169 25.75 2.22 12.49
N GLY A 170 27.02 1.98 12.14
CA GLY A 170 28.06 1.51 13.07
C GLY A 170 28.96 2.66 13.46
#